data_AF-A0A2M7GUV0-F1
#
_entry.id   AF-A0A2M7GUV0-F1
#
_cell.length_a   1.000
_cell.length_b   1.000
_cell.length_c   1.000
_cell.angle_alpha   90.00
_cell.angle_beta   90.00
_cell.angle_gamma   90.00
#
_symmetry.space_group_name_H-M   'P 1'
#
loop_
_entity.id
_entity.type
_entity.pdbx_description
1 polymer ?
#
loop_
_entity_poly.entity_id
_entity_poly.type
_entity_poly.pdbx_seq_one_letter_code
_entity_poly.pdbx_strand_id
1 'polypeptide(L)'
;MSGDEKHTPMPPAGGHARLLPPDAGRDRPLFAVAAILVFLACLAALGARGAWTSSDRWMSDLAGSLTVQVRPVDGRDASDDAAEAARLIAALPGIASADARSRADSEALLEP
;
A
#
# COMPACT_ATOMS: atom_id res chain seq x y z
N MET A 1 92.11 -17.03 -12.71
CA MET A 1 91.07 -17.84 -13.41
C MET A 1 89.91 -17.93 -12.43
N SER A 2 88.92 -17.04 -12.59
CA SER A 2 87.60 -17.39 -13.15
C SER A 2 86.86 -18.36 -12.22
N GLY A 3 85.75 -18.04 -11.57
CA GLY A 3 84.89 -16.88 -11.69
C GLY A 3 83.97 -16.81 -10.47
N ASP A 4 83.52 -15.58 -10.25
CA ASP A 4 82.39 -15.15 -9.44
C ASP A 4 81.10 -15.75 -10.02
N GLU A 5 80.60 -16.86 -9.46
CA GLU A 5 79.23 -17.33 -9.69
C GLU A 5 78.46 -17.39 -8.37
N LYS A 6 78.09 -16.19 -7.94
CA LYS A 6 76.84 -15.80 -7.27
C LYS A 6 75.81 -16.94 -7.23
N HIS A 7 75.74 -17.66 -6.11
CA HIS A 7 74.60 -18.52 -5.85
C HIS A 7 73.39 -17.64 -5.50
N THR A 8 72.61 -17.26 -6.51
CA THR A 8 71.29 -16.67 -6.32
C THR A 8 70.34 -17.75 -5.81
N PRO A 9 69.73 -17.61 -4.62
CA PRO A 9 68.69 -18.54 -4.20
C PRO A 9 67.48 -18.38 -5.14
N MET A 10 67.04 -19.49 -5.74
CA MET A 10 65.86 -19.52 -6.58
C MET A 10 64.63 -19.23 -5.71
N PRO A 11 63.82 -18.19 -6.02
CA PRO A 11 62.61 -17.93 -5.26
C PRO A 11 61.66 -19.13 -5.41
N PRO A 12 60.94 -19.52 -4.35
CA PRO A 12 60.01 -20.64 -4.42
C PRO A 12 58.96 -20.34 -5.49
N ALA A 13 58.82 -21.26 -6.44
CA ALA A 13 57.73 -21.30 -7.41
C ALA A 13 56.42 -21.69 -6.71
N GLY A 14 55.98 -20.86 -5.75
CA GLY A 14 54.66 -20.90 -5.16
C GLY A 14 53.68 -20.25 -6.12
N GLY A 15 53.25 -21.02 -7.11
CA GLY A 15 52.19 -20.65 -8.05
C GLY A 15 50.83 -20.54 -7.35
N HIS A 16 50.66 -19.48 -6.57
CA HIS A 16 49.37 -18.84 -6.34
C HIS A 16 49.46 -17.42 -6.90
N ALA A 17 49.93 -17.33 -8.15
CA ALA A 17 49.72 -16.12 -8.94
C ALA A 17 48.20 -15.92 -9.04
N ARG A 18 47.69 -15.02 -8.20
CA ARG A 18 46.32 -14.50 -8.12
C ARG A 18 45.37 -15.06 -9.19
N LEU A 19 44.66 -16.13 -8.82
CA LEU A 19 43.55 -16.67 -9.62
C LEU A 19 42.34 -15.73 -9.67
N LEU A 20 42.29 -14.72 -8.80
CA LEU A 20 41.30 -13.66 -8.85
C LEU A 20 41.97 -12.34 -9.27
N PRO A 21 41.51 -11.69 -10.36
CA PRO A 21 41.85 -10.31 -10.64
C PRO A 21 41.65 -9.46 -9.38
N PRO A 22 42.52 -8.48 -9.07
CA PRO A 22 42.32 -7.59 -7.93
C PRO A 22 40.90 -6.99 -8.01
N ASP A 23 40.15 -7.09 -6.92
CA ASP A 23 38.70 -6.89 -6.76
C ASP A 23 38.11 -5.53 -7.23
N ALA A 24 38.84 -4.71 -7.96
CA ALA A 24 38.52 -3.33 -8.33
C ALA A 24 37.28 -3.14 -9.26
N GLY A 25 36.65 -4.21 -9.73
CA GLY A 25 35.52 -4.13 -10.67
C GLY A 25 34.17 -4.61 -10.13
N ARG A 26 34.14 -5.36 -9.01
CA ARG A 26 32.94 -6.09 -8.54
C ARG A 26 32.16 -5.35 -7.46
N ASP A 27 32.81 -4.46 -6.73
CA ASP A 27 32.18 -3.68 -5.65
C ASP A 27 31.19 -2.64 -6.18
N ARG A 28 31.50 -2.05 -7.34
CA ARG A 28 30.70 -0.97 -7.90
C ARG A 28 29.33 -1.43 -8.43
N PRO A 29 29.23 -2.58 -9.15
CA PRO A 29 27.94 -3.19 -9.46
C PRO A 29 27.14 -3.62 -8.22
N LEU A 30 27.79 -4.22 -7.20
CA LEU A 30 27.12 -4.63 -5.97
C LEU A 30 26.55 -3.43 -5.19
N PHE A 31 27.31 -2.34 -5.10
CA PHE A 31 26.83 -1.10 -4.50
C PHE A 31 25.64 -0.50 -5.26
N ALA A 32 25.68 -0.53 -6.60
CA ALA A 32 24.56 -0.09 -7.42
C ALA A 32 23.29 -0.93 -7.17
N VAL A 33 23.43 -2.25 -7.10
CA VAL A 33 22.31 -3.15 -6.76
C VAL A 33 21.79 -2.86 -5.36
N ALA A 34 22.67 -2.73 -4.36
CA ALA A 34 22.27 -2.40 -3.00
C ALA A 34 21.52 -1.05 -2.94
N ALA A 35 22.00 -0.04 -3.65
CA ALA A 35 21.33 1.26 -3.75
C ALA A 35 19.94 1.14 -4.38
N ILE A 36 19.80 0.35 -5.45
CA ILE A 36 18.51 0.07 -6.10
C ILE A 36 17.57 -0.67 -5.13
N LEU A 37 18.05 -1.70 -4.43
CA LEU A 37 17.24 -2.47 -3.49
C LEU A 37 16.78 -1.61 -2.30
N VAL A 38 17.65 -0.77 -1.75
CA VAL A 38 17.29 0.18 -0.69
C VAL A 38 16.26 1.20 -1.20
N PHE A 39 16.45 1.73 -2.41
CA PHE A 39 15.48 2.62 -3.04
C PHE A 39 14.11 1.96 -3.22
N LEU A 40 14.07 0.73 -3.74
CA LEU A 40 12.84 -0.04 -3.92
C LEU A 40 12.19 -0.39 -2.58
N ALA A 41 12.96 -0.73 -1.54
CA ALA A 41 12.43 -0.99 -0.20
C ALA A 41 11.77 0.26 0.40
N CYS A 42 12.41 1.43 0.26
CA CYS A 42 11.84 2.71 0.67
C CYS A 42 10.56 3.05 -0.12
N LEU A 43 10.55 2.82 -1.44
CA LEU A 43 9.38 3.05 -2.28
C LEU A 43 8.22 2.12 -1.90
N ALA A 44 8.49 0.84 -1.65
CA ALA A 44 7.51 -0.13 -1.20
C ALA A 44 6.96 0.23 0.19
N ALA A 45 7.82 0.65 1.12
CA ALA A 45 7.39 1.10 2.45
C ALA A 45 6.50 2.35 2.36
N LEU A 46 6.88 3.32 1.52
CA LEU A 46 6.08 4.53 1.29
C LEU A 46 4.74 4.21 0.62
N GLY A 47 4.76 3.34 -0.39
CA GLY A 47 3.57 2.88 -1.10
C GLY A 47 2.62 2.11 -0.20
N ALA A 48 3.14 1.20 0.63
CA ALA A 48 2.34 0.50 1.64
C ALA A 48 1.69 1.52 2.58
N ARG A 49 2.47 2.45 3.15
CA ARG A 49 1.94 3.47 4.06
C ARG A 49 0.89 4.37 3.41
N GLY A 50 1.03 4.66 2.11
CA GLY A 50 0.02 5.36 1.32
C GLY A 50 -1.25 4.52 1.09
N ALA A 51 -1.10 3.24 0.76
CA ALA A 51 -2.23 2.33 0.56
C ALA A 51 -3.10 2.22 1.82
N TRP A 52 -2.50 2.10 3.01
CA TRP A 52 -3.22 2.14 4.28
C TRP A 52 -4.07 3.41 4.42
N THR A 53 -3.50 4.59 4.12
CA THR A 53 -4.25 5.85 4.22
C THR A 53 -5.39 5.98 3.20
N SER A 54 -5.24 5.42 2.00
CA SER A 54 -6.29 5.42 0.97
C SER A 54 -7.42 4.46 1.33
N SER A 55 -7.09 3.29 1.87
CA SER A 55 -8.07 2.33 2.38
C SER A 55 -8.83 2.88 3.58
N ASP A 56 -8.15 3.55 4.52
CA ASP A 56 -8.82 4.20 5.66
C ASP A 56 -9.78 5.29 5.21
N ARG A 57 -9.45 6.06 4.17
CA ARG A 57 -10.37 7.08 3.64
C ARG A 57 -11.62 6.45 3.03
N TRP A 58 -11.46 5.41 2.21
CA TRP A 58 -12.59 4.68 1.64
C TRP A 58 -13.45 3.98 2.71
N MET A 59 -12.80 3.38 3.72
CA MET A 59 -13.51 2.79 4.86
C MET A 59 -14.20 3.84 5.75
N SER A 60 -13.59 5.02 5.92
CA SER A 60 -14.21 6.14 6.63
C SER A 60 -15.46 6.64 5.91
N ASP A 61 -15.41 6.74 4.59
CA ASP A 61 -16.57 7.11 3.78
C ASP A 61 -17.67 6.05 3.85
N LEU A 62 -17.32 4.76 3.90
CA LEU A 62 -18.30 3.66 4.10
C LEU A 62 -18.86 3.63 5.53
N ALA A 63 -18.03 3.84 6.55
CA ALA A 63 -18.40 3.79 7.97
C ALA A 63 -19.32 4.96 8.38
N GLY A 64 -19.34 6.06 7.62
CA GLY A 64 -20.22 7.20 7.85
C GLY A 64 -21.66 7.03 7.35
N SER A 65 -21.97 5.92 6.66
CA SER A 65 -23.31 5.68 6.11
C SER A 65 -24.07 4.61 6.89
N LEU A 66 -25.33 4.90 7.24
CA LEU A 66 -26.23 3.97 7.92
C LEU A 66 -27.59 3.97 7.22
N THR A 67 -28.05 2.79 6.80
CA THR A 67 -29.37 2.63 6.20
C THR A 67 -30.37 2.17 7.26
N VAL A 68 -31.46 2.92 7.43
CA VAL A 68 -32.58 2.57 8.33
C VAL A 68 -33.78 2.15 7.50
N GLN A 69 -34.31 0.94 7.73
CA GLN A 69 -35.51 0.46 7.06
C GLN A 69 -36.74 0.71 7.93
N VAL A 70 -37.68 1.50 7.42
CA VAL A 70 -38.99 1.73 8.05
C VAL A 70 -39.96 0.66 7.55
N ARG A 71 -40.45 -0.17 8.48
CA ARG A 71 -41.42 -1.22 8.14
C ARG A 71 -42.84 -0.61 8.06
N PRO A 72 -43.59 -0.82 6.97
CA PRO A 72 -44.98 -0.39 6.89
C PRO A 72 -45.81 -1.07 7.98
N VAL A 73 -46.71 -0.31 8.60
CA VAL A 73 -47.70 -0.80 9.56
C VAL A 73 -49.09 -0.57 8.96
N ASP A 74 -49.98 -1.56 9.12
CA ASP A 74 -51.33 -1.50 8.54
C ASP A 74 -52.06 -0.21 8.94
N GLY A 75 -52.56 0.51 7.93
CA GLY A 75 -53.29 1.78 8.11
C GLY A 75 -52.42 3.05 8.16
N ARG A 76 -51.11 2.97 7.91
CA ARG A 76 -50.22 4.14 7.77
C ARG A 76 -49.52 4.19 6.41
N ASP A 77 -49.22 5.39 5.94
CA ASP A 77 -48.39 5.60 4.75
C ASP A 77 -46.91 5.47 5.12
N ALA A 78 -46.24 4.49 4.50
CA ALA A 78 -44.82 4.22 4.74
C ALA A 78 -43.90 5.35 4.27
N SER A 79 -44.32 6.14 3.29
CA SER A 79 -43.58 7.29 2.79
C SER A 79 -43.56 8.42 3.81
N ASP A 80 -44.70 8.69 4.44
CA ASP A 80 -44.81 9.70 5.49
C ASP A 80 -44.05 9.28 6.75
N ASP A 81 -44.14 8.00 7.14
CA ASP A 81 -43.37 7.45 8.26
C ASP A 81 -41.85 7.51 7.98
N ALA A 82 -41.40 7.30 6.73
CA ALA A 82 -40.00 7.42 6.34
C ALA A 82 -39.51 8.87 6.35
N ALA A 83 -40.35 9.81 5.90
CA ALA A 83 -40.04 11.24 5.95
C ALA A 83 -39.88 11.74 7.40
N GLU A 84 -40.76 11.29 8.30
CA GLU A 84 -40.66 11.62 9.72
C GLU A 84 -39.43 10.99 10.37
N ALA A 85 -39.13 9.72 10.06
CA ALA A 85 -37.91 9.07 10.53
C ALA A 85 -36.64 9.82 10.08
N ALA A 86 -36.59 10.26 8.83
CA ALA A 86 -35.46 11.05 8.32
C ALA A 86 -35.30 12.38 9.07
N ARG A 87 -36.40 13.09 9.38
CA ARG A 87 -36.35 14.32 10.19
C ARG A 87 -35.83 14.08 11.60
N LEU A 88 -36.31 13.02 12.26
CA LEU A 88 -35.86 12.66 13.61
C LEU A 88 -34.37 12.30 13.63
N ILE A 89 -33.90 11.57 12.61
CA ILE A 89 -32.48 11.20 12.49
C ILE A 89 -31.62 12.43 12.18
N ALA A 90 -32.07 13.32 11.29
CA ALA A 90 -31.35 14.56 10.96
C ALA A 90 -31.18 15.50 12.18
N ALA A 91 -32.06 15.41 13.17
CA ALA A 91 -31.97 16.19 14.41
C ALA A 91 -30.95 15.63 15.43
N LEU A 92 -30.42 14.41 15.20
CA LEU A 92 -29.44 13.81 16.10
C LEU A 92 -28.05 14.48 15.94
N PRO A 93 -27.32 14.68 17.06
CA PRO A 93 -25.99 15.26 17.00
C PRO A 93 -25.02 14.33 16.25
N GLY A 94 -24.27 14.88 15.30
CA GLY A 94 -23.26 14.14 14.53
C GLY A 94 -23.75 13.56 13.20
N ILE A 95 -25.03 13.73 12.84
CA ILE A 95 -25.56 13.37 11.52
C ILE A 95 -25.34 14.53 10.54
N ALA A 96 -24.70 14.25 9.40
CA ALA A 96 -24.47 15.25 8.35
C ALA A 96 -25.69 15.43 7.43
N SER A 97 -26.32 14.32 7.04
CA SER A 97 -27.56 14.31 6.25
C SER A 97 -28.37 13.05 6.55
N ALA A 98 -29.69 13.14 6.37
CA ALA A 98 -30.58 11.99 6.38
C ALA A 98 -31.62 12.19 5.28
N ASP A 99 -31.65 11.27 4.32
CA ASP A 99 -32.52 11.33 3.15
C ASP A 99 -33.57 10.21 3.21
N ALA A 100 -34.84 10.59 3.13
CA ALA A 100 -35.93 9.63 3.00
C ALA A 100 -36.01 9.15 1.55
N ARG A 101 -35.73 7.86 1.32
CA ARG A 101 -35.92 7.21 0.01
C ARG A 101 -37.32 6.60 -0.04
N SER A 102 -38.11 6.96 -1.05
CA SER A 102 -39.40 6.35 -1.27
C SER A 102 -39.26 4.96 -1.91
N ARG A 103 -40.36 4.20 -1.90
CA ARG A 103 -40.43 2.90 -2.60
C ARG A 103 -40.19 3.05 -4.11
N ALA A 104 -40.71 4.13 -4.71
CA ALA A 104 -40.52 4.45 -6.12
C ALA A 104 -39.04 4.73 -6.45
N ASP A 105 -38.32 5.44 -5.58
CA ASP A 105 -36.88 5.70 -5.76
C ASP A 105 -36.04 4.41 -5.70
N SER A 106 -36.50 3.44 -4.91
CA SER A 106 -35.85 2.13 -4.81
C SER A 106 -36.13 1.26 -6.04
N GLU A 107 -37.32 1.37 -6.62
CA GLU A 107 -37.70 0.68 -7.87
C GLU A 107 -36.96 1.29 -9.08
N ALA A 108 -36.75 2.61 -9.11
CA ALA A 108 -35.99 3.28 -10.16
C ALA A 108 -34.50 2.86 -10.21
N LEU A 109 -33.91 2.42 -9.09
CA LEU A 109 -32.55 1.87 -9.06
C LEU A 109 -32.44 0.46 -9.66
N LEU A 110 -33.57 -0.20 -9.92
CA LEU A 110 -33.66 -1.53 -10.50
C LEU A 110 -33.99 -1.51 -11.99
N GLU A 111 -34.22 -0.33 -12.57
CA GLU A 111 -34.33 -0.16 -14.02
C GLU A 111 -32.91 -0.09 -14.65
N PRO A 112 -32.62 -0.89 -15.69
CA PRO A 112 -31.27 -1.06 -16.24
C PRO A 112 -30.74 0.14 -17.04
#